data_AF-A0A0Q9UCA8-F1
#
_entry.id   AF-A0A0Q9UCA8-F1
#
_cell.length_a   1.000
_cell.length_b   1.000
_cell.length_c   1.000
_cell.angle_alpha   90.00
_cell.angle_beta   90.00
_cell.angle_gamma   90.00
#
_symmetry.space_group_name_H-M   'P 1'
#
loop_
_entity.id
_entity.type
_entity.pdbx_description
1 polymer ?
#
loop_
_entity_poly.entity_id
_entity_poly.type
_entity_poly.pdbx_seq_one_letter_code
_entity_poly.pdbx_strand_id
1 'polypeptide(L)'
;MEVPEEHHGLETTLDLLAGMDLAHASDADVVRALELMVTHAEFPCLGAKSVFRRGSVAHAVLDDMTDPDVPGQLLERLETFARAIEGESGFHSFIATFRGPLPSDESAFESALFGLLQRLHDADDRSWADGVGSDPNDPHFAFSAGGTAYFIVGLHPAASRVARRAPLPTLVFNPHAQFEELRTEGRFDGMRTTIRRRDEDLQGFVNPMVADHGDSSEAMQYSGRHHQAGWEPPLDVHDAD
;
A
#
# COMPACT_ATOMS: atom_id res chain seq x y z
N MET A 1 -15.61 22.45 -7.02
CA MET A 1 -14.97 22.51 -5.69
C MET A 1 -13.71 23.35 -5.87
N GLU A 2 -13.79 24.63 -5.52
CA GLU A 2 -12.65 25.53 -5.57
C GLU A 2 -11.74 25.21 -4.38
N VAL A 3 -10.50 24.83 -4.67
CA VAL A 3 -9.45 24.63 -3.67
C VAL A 3 -8.72 25.96 -3.54
N PRO A 4 -8.65 26.60 -2.35
CA PRO A 4 -7.91 27.84 -2.16
C PRO A 4 -6.42 27.68 -2.50
N GLU A 5 -5.84 28.68 -3.16
CA GLU A 5 -4.39 28.79 -3.46
C GLU A 5 -3.54 29.10 -2.20
N GLU A 6 -3.83 28.47 -1.06
CA GLU A 6 -2.88 28.41 0.05
C GLU A 6 -2.10 27.11 -0.09
N HIS A 7 -0.81 27.21 -0.46
CA HIS A 7 0.09 26.06 -0.47
C HIS A 7 0.40 25.63 0.96
N HIS A 8 -0.54 24.90 1.55
CA HIS A 8 -0.38 24.24 2.83
C HIS A 8 0.67 23.12 2.74
N GLY A 9 1.33 22.79 3.85
CA GLY A 9 2.16 21.59 3.93
C GLY A 9 1.33 20.31 3.74
N LEU A 10 2.00 19.19 3.51
CA LEU A 10 1.36 17.89 3.31
C LEU A 10 0.50 17.49 4.52
N GLU A 11 1.00 17.71 5.74
CA GLU A 11 0.26 17.38 6.96
C GLU A 11 -1.06 18.15 7.05
N THR A 12 -1.04 19.46 6.82
CA THR A 12 -2.27 20.27 6.78
C THR A 12 -3.21 19.84 5.64
N THR A 13 -2.66 19.49 4.47
CA THR A 13 -3.45 18.96 3.35
C THR A 13 -4.16 17.66 3.75
N LEU A 14 -3.46 16.76 4.43
CA LEU A 14 -4.01 15.51 4.94
C LEU A 14 -5.12 15.75 5.97
N ASP A 15 -4.92 16.69 6.89
CA ASP A 15 -5.94 17.05 7.90
C ASP A 15 -7.21 17.59 7.24
N LEU A 16 -7.07 18.43 6.21
CA LEU A 16 -8.20 18.94 5.43
C LEU A 16 -8.93 17.82 4.71
N LEU A 17 -8.19 16.92 4.04
CA LEU A 17 -8.78 15.76 3.34
C LEU A 17 -9.48 14.79 4.30
N ALA A 18 -8.91 14.56 5.49
CA ALA A 18 -9.51 13.73 6.53
C ALA A 18 -10.78 14.34 7.13
N GLY A 19 -10.92 15.67 7.09
CA GLY A 19 -12.14 16.38 7.48
C GLY A 19 -13.26 16.38 6.43
N MET A 20 -12.99 15.89 5.21
CA MET A 20 -14.00 15.76 4.16
C MET A 20 -14.83 14.49 4.36
N ASP A 21 -16.12 14.53 4.00
CA ASP A 21 -17.00 13.35 4.03
C ASP A 21 -16.75 12.42 2.83
N LEU A 22 -15.52 11.91 2.74
CA LEU A 22 -15.10 11.02 1.65
C LEU A 22 -15.76 9.64 1.75
N ALA A 23 -16.25 9.26 2.93
CA ALA A 23 -17.03 8.03 3.11
C ALA A 23 -18.30 8.03 2.24
N HIS A 24 -18.93 9.18 2.03
CA HIS A 24 -20.15 9.32 1.20
C HIS A 24 -19.90 10.02 -0.16
N ALA A 25 -18.67 10.39 -0.47
CA ALA A 25 -18.32 11.06 -1.73
C ALA A 25 -18.32 10.11 -2.93
N SER A 26 -18.30 10.62 -4.16
CA SER A 26 -18.19 9.75 -5.35
C SER A 26 -16.82 9.07 -5.42
N ASP A 27 -16.71 7.93 -6.11
CA ASP A 27 -15.42 7.25 -6.31
C ASP A 27 -14.37 8.18 -6.94
N ALA A 28 -14.79 9.01 -7.90
CA ALA A 28 -13.92 9.99 -8.54
C ALA A 28 -13.37 11.04 -7.55
N ASP A 29 -14.15 11.42 -6.53
CA ASP A 29 -13.70 12.35 -5.50
C ASP A 29 -12.70 11.69 -4.54
N VAL A 30 -12.91 10.41 -4.19
CA VAL A 30 -11.96 9.61 -3.39
C VAL A 30 -10.64 9.43 -4.13
N VAL A 31 -10.69 9.07 -5.41
CA VAL A 31 -9.50 8.95 -6.27
C VAL A 31 -8.73 10.27 -6.31
N ARG A 32 -9.44 11.38 -6.55
CA ARG A 32 -8.82 12.71 -6.60
C ARG A 32 -8.21 13.13 -5.26
N ALA A 33 -8.83 12.81 -4.14
CA ALA A 33 -8.29 13.07 -2.81
C ALA A 33 -6.94 12.36 -2.60
N LEU A 34 -6.85 11.09 -3.01
CA LEU A 34 -5.61 10.33 -2.92
C LEU A 34 -4.53 10.87 -3.88
N GLU A 35 -4.92 11.24 -5.10
CA GLU A 35 -4.00 11.85 -6.07
C GLU A 35 -3.42 13.18 -5.56
N LEU A 36 -4.25 14.05 -4.97
CA LEU A 36 -3.81 15.32 -4.37
C LEU A 36 -2.73 15.08 -3.30
N MET A 37 -2.93 14.09 -2.44
CA MET A 37 -1.94 13.69 -1.44
C MET A 37 -0.63 13.21 -2.09
N VAL A 38 -0.70 12.26 -3.03
CA VAL A 38 0.50 11.64 -3.62
C VAL A 38 1.31 12.62 -4.46
N THR A 39 0.63 13.49 -5.20
CA THR A 39 1.26 14.49 -6.06
C THR A 39 1.81 15.69 -5.29
N HIS A 40 1.45 15.85 -4.02
CA HIS A 40 1.95 16.92 -3.16
C HIS A 40 3.49 16.95 -3.12
N ALA A 41 4.09 18.14 -3.19
CA ALA A 41 5.53 18.31 -3.33
C ALA A 41 6.34 17.60 -2.23
N GLU A 42 5.83 17.62 -1.00
CA GLU A 42 6.45 17.02 0.19
C GLU A 42 6.22 15.51 0.33
N PHE A 43 5.30 14.90 -0.44
CA PHE A 43 5.10 13.45 -0.37
C PHE A 43 6.40 12.70 -0.75
N PRO A 44 6.90 11.77 0.08
CA PRO A 44 8.28 11.30 -0.03
C PRO A 44 8.45 10.19 -1.07
N CYS A 45 7.40 9.41 -1.35
CA CYS A 45 7.48 8.24 -2.21
C CYS A 45 7.57 8.59 -3.71
N LEU A 46 8.75 8.42 -4.28
CA LEU A 46 9.00 8.67 -5.71
C LEU A 46 8.29 7.65 -6.64
N GLY A 47 8.13 6.40 -6.18
CA GLY A 47 7.41 5.37 -6.92
C GLY A 47 5.95 5.77 -7.12
N ALA A 48 5.27 6.13 -6.03
CA ALA A 48 3.89 6.63 -6.05
C ALA A 48 3.73 7.86 -6.98
N LYS A 49 4.63 8.85 -6.88
CA LYS A 49 4.61 10.00 -7.80
C LYS A 49 4.82 9.61 -9.27
N SER A 50 5.61 8.57 -9.53
CA SER A 50 5.85 8.09 -10.88
C SER A 50 4.64 7.39 -11.48
N VAL A 51 3.94 6.54 -10.71
CA VAL A 51 2.77 5.81 -11.21
C VAL A 51 1.63 6.77 -11.56
N PHE A 52 1.33 7.77 -10.71
CA PHE A 52 0.31 8.79 -11.01
C PHE A 52 0.68 9.63 -12.23
N ARG A 53 1.94 10.10 -12.33
CA ARG A 53 2.39 10.91 -13.48
C ARG A 53 2.32 10.14 -14.81
N ARG A 54 2.52 8.82 -14.79
CA ARG A 54 2.50 7.96 -15.99
C ARG A 54 1.12 7.39 -16.32
N GLY A 55 0.14 7.54 -15.42
CA GLY A 55 -1.17 6.88 -15.56
C GLY A 55 -1.11 5.36 -15.36
N SER A 56 -0.07 4.85 -14.69
CA SER A 56 0.16 3.42 -14.43
C SER A 56 -0.48 2.97 -13.12
N VAL A 57 -1.70 3.46 -12.84
CA VAL A 57 -2.45 3.18 -11.61
C VAL A 57 -3.80 2.59 -11.96
N ALA A 58 -4.14 1.46 -11.35
CA ALA A 58 -5.51 0.98 -11.25
C ALA A 58 -6.02 1.32 -9.84
N HIS A 59 -7.17 1.99 -9.72
CA HIS A 59 -7.73 2.40 -8.43
C HIS A 59 -9.16 1.89 -8.28
N ALA A 60 -9.40 1.07 -7.26
CA ALA A 60 -10.71 0.64 -6.82
C ALA A 60 -11.10 1.36 -5.52
N VAL A 61 -12.32 1.89 -5.48
CA VAL A 61 -12.96 2.39 -4.26
C VAL A 61 -13.99 1.35 -3.83
N LEU A 62 -13.90 0.90 -2.58
CA LEU A 62 -14.74 -0.12 -1.97
C LEU A 62 -15.37 0.44 -0.69
N ASP A 63 -16.47 -0.16 -0.24
CA ASP A 63 -17.21 0.35 0.92
C ASP A 63 -16.52 -0.01 2.24
N ASP A 64 -16.71 -1.23 2.72
CA ASP A 64 -16.22 -1.68 4.03
C ASP A 64 -15.11 -2.72 3.88
N MET A 65 -13.89 -2.45 4.37
CA MET A 65 -12.74 -3.35 4.30
C MET A 65 -12.99 -4.71 4.96
N THR A 66 -13.92 -4.79 5.91
CA THR A 66 -14.26 -5.98 6.69
C THR A 66 -15.40 -6.80 6.08
N ASP A 67 -16.05 -6.31 5.03
CA ASP A 67 -17.17 -6.98 4.38
C ASP A 67 -16.74 -8.35 3.79
N PRO A 68 -17.53 -9.42 3.97
CA PRO A 68 -17.22 -10.76 3.46
C PRO A 68 -17.09 -10.86 1.95
N ASP A 69 -17.68 -9.95 1.17
CA ASP A 69 -17.64 -9.99 -0.30
C ASP A 69 -16.39 -9.30 -0.89
N VAL A 70 -15.67 -8.51 -0.08
CA VAL A 70 -14.47 -7.77 -0.50
C VAL A 70 -13.34 -8.65 -1.02
N PRO A 71 -12.99 -9.79 -0.39
CA PRO A 71 -11.91 -10.64 -0.86
C PRO A 71 -12.08 -11.06 -2.32
N GLY A 72 -13.26 -11.56 -2.69
CA GLY A 72 -13.55 -11.98 -4.07
C GLY A 72 -13.49 -10.81 -5.07
N GLN A 73 -14.07 -9.66 -4.71
CA GLN A 73 -14.00 -8.46 -5.54
C GLN A 73 -12.57 -7.95 -5.73
N LEU A 74 -11.75 -8.01 -4.68
CA LEU A 74 -10.37 -7.55 -4.71
C LEU A 74 -9.50 -8.52 -5.53
N LEU A 75 -9.70 -9.83 -5.38
CA LEU A 75 -8.99 -10.86 -6.14
C LEU A 75 -9.24 -10.72 -7.65
N GLU A 76 -10.50 -10.62 -8.07
CA GLU A 76 -10.86 -10.44 -9.50
C GLU A 76 -10.18 -9.19 -10.11
N ARG A 77 -10.14 -8.10 -9.33
CA ARG A 77 -9.53 -6.83 -9.75
C ARG A 77 -8.01 -6.93 -9.80
N LEU A 78 -7.37 -7.61 -8.85
CA LEU A 78 -5.92 -7.84 -8.83
C LEU A 78 -5.49 -8.71 -10.01
N GLU A 79 -6.21 -9.80 -10.29
CA GLU A 79 -5.95 -10.64 -11.47
C GLU A 79 -6.10 -9.87 -12.78
N THR A 80 -7.15 -9.04 -12.87
CA THR A 80 -7.37 -8.18 -14.04
C THR A 80 -6.25 -7.15 -14.19
N PHE A 81 -5.81 -6.55 -13.09
CA PHE A 81 -4.67 -5.64 -13.07
C PHE A 81 -3.38 -6.34 -13.49
N ALA A 82 -3.06 -7.51 -12.93
CA ALA A 82 -1.87 -8.28 -13.25
C ALA A 82 -1.80 -8.61 -14.75
N ARG A 83 -2.90 -9.08 -15.34
CA ARG A 83 -3.00 -9.32 -16.79
C ARG A 83 -2.82 -8.06 -17.62
N ALA A 84 -3.34 -6.92 -17.16
CA ALA A 84 -3.26 -5.66 -17.90
C ALA A 84 -1.84 -5.07 -17.97
N ILE A 85 -0.98 -5.42 -17.02
CA ILE A 85 0.41 -4.93 -16.96
C ILE A 85 1.44 -6.00 -17.38
N GLU A 86 1.00 -7.17 -17.82
CA GLU A 86 1.90 -8.25 -18.22
C GLU A 86 2.77 -7.80 -19.40
N GLY A 87 4.10 -7.86 -19.22
CA GLY A 87 5.07 -7.42 -20.22
C GLY A 87 5.27 -5.90 -20.31
N GLU A 88 4.53 -5.10 -19.53
CA GLU A 88 4.76 -3.66 -19.42
C GLU A 88 5.97 -3.37 -18.52
N SER A 89 6.70 -2.30 -18.85
CA SER A 89 7.89 -1.88 -18.12
C SER A 89 7.60 -0.73 -17.15
N GLY A 90 8.38 -0.66 -16.07
CA GLY A 90 8.26 0.41 -15.09
C GLY A 90 7.18 0.16 -14.04
N PHE A 91 6.95 1.20 -13.23
CA PHE A 91 6.09 1.06 -12.05
C PHE A 91 4.62 1.01 -12.39
N HIS A 92 3.92 0.06 -11.80
CA HIS A 92 2.48 -0.03 -11.79
C HIS A 92 2.00 -0.29 -10.36
N SER A 93 0.87 0.30 -9.97
CA SER A 93 0.27 0.06 -8.66
C SER A 93 -1.22 -0.20 -8.80
N PHE A 94 -1.72 -1.17 -8.05
CA PHE A 94 -3.15 -1.30 -7.79
C PHE A 94 -3.46 -0.70 -6.42
N ILE A 95 -4.45 0.19 -6.35
CA ILE A 95 -4.85 0.89 -5.14
C ILE A 95 -6.28 0.45 -4.79
N ALA A 96 -6.48 -0.07 -3.58
CA ALA A 96 -7.79 -0.28 -2.99
C ALA A 96 -7.99 0.73 -1.86
N THR A 97 -8.96 1.63 -2.00
CA THR A 97 -9.37 2.56 -0.93
C THR A 97 -10.73 2.15 -0.39
N PHE A 98 -10.88 2.11 0.92
CA PHE A 98 -12.08 1.67 1.61
C PHE A 98 -12.73 2.83 2.33
N ARG A 99 -14.04 3.02 2.18
CA ARG A 99 -14.81 4.09 2.86
C ARG A 99 -14.88 3.86 4.36
N GLY A 100 -14.79 2.62 4.81
CA GLY A 100 -14.70 2.26 6.22
C GLY A 100 -14.24 0.82 6.45
N PRO A 101 -14.24 0.38 7.73
CA PRO A 101 -14.31 1.23 8.91
C PRO A 101 -13.07 2.13 9.01
N LEU A 102 -13.24 3.34 9.55
CA LEU A 102 -12.09 4.19 9.87
C LEU A 102 -11.39 3.62 11.12
N PRO A 103 -10.09 3.30 11.04
CA PRO A 103 -9.37 2.74 12.18
C PRO A 103 -9.19 3.81 13.27
N SER A 104 -9.39 3.42 14.53
CA SER A 104 -9.17 4.28 15.70
C SER A 104 -7.69 4.59 15.94
N ASP A 105 -6.82 3.68 15.53
CA ASP A 105 -5.37 3.72 15.74
C ASP A 105 -4.66 2.77 14.76
N GLU A 106 -3.33 2.74 14.81
CA GLU A 106 -2.50 1.87 13.97
C GLU A 106 -2.74 0.38 14.22
N SER A 107 -3.08 -0.03 15.45
CA SER A 107 -3.34 -1.43 15.79
C SER A 107 -4.66 -1.91 15.20
N ALA A 108 -5.69 -1.06 15.22
CA ALA A 108 -6.98 -1.33 14.60
C ALA A 108 -6.83 -1.47 13.08
N PHE A 109 -6.07 -0.57 12.44
CA PHE A 109 -5.79 -0.67 11.01
C PHE A 109 -5.01 -1.94 10.66
N GLU A 110 -3.95 -2.24 11.40
CA GLU A 110 -3.14 -3.44 11.20
C GLU A 110 -3.97 -4.73 11.30
N SER A 111 -4.85 -4.80 12.29
CA SER A 111 -5.75 -5.94 12.47
C SER A 111 -6.71 -6.09 11.29
N ALA A 112 -7.27 -4.97 10.79
CA ALA A 112 -8.15 -4.98 9.62
C ALA A 112 -7.41 -5.34 8.33
N LEU A 113 -6.18 -4.83 8.15
CA LEU A 113 -5.32 -5.13 7.01
C LEU A 113 -5.02 -6.63 6.95
N PHE A 114 -4.46 -7.21 8.02
CA PHE A 114 -4.12 -8.63 8.02
C PHE A 114 -5.36 -9.52 7.99
N GLY A 115 -6.46 -9.10 8.61
CA GLY A 115 -7.73 -9.81 8.48
C GLY A 115 -8.31 -9.80 7.06
N LEU A 116 -8.04 -8.75 6.27
CA LEU A 116 -8.36 -8.76 4.83
C LEU A 116 -7.39 -9.63 4.05
N LEU A 117 -6.07 -9.57 4.32
CA LEU A 117 -5.09 -10.42 3.64
C LEU A 117 -5.33 -11.91 3.89
N GLN A 118 -5.69 -12.30 5.11
CA GLN A 118 -6.06 -13.68 5.41
C GLN A 118 -7.28 -14.12 4.60
N ARG A 119 -8.37 -13.34 4.62
CA ARG A 119 -9.57 -13.68 3.85
C ARG A 119 -9.35 -13.67 2.34
N LEU A 120 -8.42 -12.85 1.85
CA LEU A 120 -8.02 -12.83 0.45
C LEU A 120 -7.25 -14.10 0.10
N HIS A 121 -6.30 -14.53 0.94
CA HIS A 121 -5.62 -15.83 0.80
C HIS A 121 -6.60 -17.00 0.86
N ASP A 122 -7.51 -17.01 1.84
CA ASP A 122 -8.51 -18.08 2.00
C ASP A 122 -9.51 -18.17 0.81
N ALA A 123 -9.64 -17.09 0.02
CA ALA A 123 -10.51 -17.03 -1.14
C ALA A 123 -9.76 -17.24 -2.47
N ASP A 124 -8.43 -17.37 -2.44
CA ASP A 124 -7.58 -17.49 -3.63
C ASP A 124 -7.25 -18.95 -3.94
N ASP A 125 -7.87 -19.49 -4.99
CA ASP A 125 -7.63 -20.85 -5.46
C ASP A 125 -6.33 -20.98 -6.28
N ARG A 126 -5.56 -19.89 -6.45
CA ARG A 126 -4.31 -19.88 -7.22
C ARG A 126 -3.15 -20.34 -6.36
N SER A 127 -2.23 -21.08 -6.96
CA SER A 127 -0.95 -21.39 -6.31
C SER A 127 -0.20 -20.11 -5.95
N TRP A 128 0.54 -20.16 -4.84
CA TRP A 128 1.43 -19.07 -4.42
C TRP A 128 2.37 -18.67 -5.57
N ALA A 129 2.61 -17.37 -5.72
CA ALA A 129 3.42 -16.84 -6.81
C ALA A 129 4.85 -17.41 -6.81
N ASP A 130 5.34 -17.75 -8.00
CA ASP A 130 6.70 -18.27 -8.18
C ASP A 130 7.76 -17.22 -7.81
N GLY A 131 8.88 -17.69 -7.24
CA GLY A 131 10.05 -16.85 -6.96
C GLY A 131 10.00 -16.06 -5.65
N VAL A 132 8.95 -16.24 -4.84
CA VAL A 132 8.83 -15.65 -3.49
C VAL A 132 8.47 -16.72 -2.46
N GLY A 133 8.83 -16.49 -1.20
CA GLY A 133 8.45 -17.37 -0.07
C GLY A 133 7.01 -17.17 0.35
N SER A 134 6.41 -18.21 0.95
CA SER A 134 5.04 -18.20 1.49
C SER A 134 4.99 -18.04 3.02
N ASP A 135 6.09 -18.28 3.74
CA ASP A 135 6.14 -18.07 5.19
C ASP A 135 6.21 -16.56 5.50
N PRO A 136 5.22 -15.95 6.18
CA PRO A 136 5.21 -14.52 6.48
C PRO A 136 6.35 -14.07 7.40
N ASN A 137 7.10 -14.98 8.02
CA ASN A 137 8.29 -14.67 8.81
C ASN A 137 9.60 -14.76 8.01
N ASP A 138 9.56 -15.21 6.75
CA ASP A 138 10.72 -15.36 5.88
C ASP A 138 11.12 -14.01 5.23
N PRO A 139 12.41 -13.62 5.20
CA PRO A 139 12.88 -12.43 4.49
C PRO A 139 12.60 -12.41 2.96
N HIS A 140 12.32 -13.56 2.36
CA HIS A 140 11.93 -13.73 0.97
C HIS A 140 10.41 -13.81 0.76
N PHE A 141 9.61 -13.65 1.82
CA PHE A 141 8.16 -13.56 1.72
C PHE A 141 7.73 -12.43 0.79
N ALA A 142 6.69 -12.66 0.00
CA ALA A 142 5.89 -11.60 -0.58
C ALA A 142 4.46 -12.09 -0.73
N PHE A 143 3.48 -11.26 -0.39
CA PHE A 143 2.08 -11.67 -0.42
C PHE A 143 1.63 -12.00 -1.85
N SER A 144 1.12 -13.21 -2.05
CA SER A 144 0.57 -13.65 -3.33
C SER A 144 -0.95 -13.44 -3.37
N ALA A 145 -1.45 -12.88 -4.47
CA ALA A 145 -2.87 -12.88 -4.81
C ALA A 145 -3.05 -13.06 -6.32
N GLY A 146 -3.96 -13.92 -6.74
CA GLY A 146 -4.21 -14.23 -8.14
C GLY A 146 -2.98 -14.86 -8.84
N GLY A 147 -2.10 -15.51 -8.07
CA GLY A 147 -0.80 -16.00 -8.54
C GLY A 147 0.24 -14.92 -8.83
N THR A 148 0.05 -13.69 -8.35
CA THR A 148 1.00 -12.58 -8.48
C THR A 148 1.49 -12.12 -7.12
N ALA A 149 2.81 -11.93 -6.95
CA ALA A 149 3.41 -11.41 -5.73
C ALA A 149 3.33 -9.87 -5.66
N TYR A 150 2.97 -9.33 -4.50
CA TYR A 150 2.84 -7.91 -4.26
C TYR A 150 3.54 -7.46 -2.97
N PHE A 151 4.28 -6.35 -3.07
CA PHE A 151 4.64 -5.55 -1.90
C PHE A 151 3.49 -4.60 -1.55
N ILE A 152 2.96 -4.75 -0.34
CA ILE A 152 1.76 -4.04 0.11
C ILE A 152 2.12 -2.84 0.98
N VAL A 153 1.52 -1.70 0.69
CA VAL A 153 1.63 -0.47 1.49
C VAL A 153 0.26 -0.09 2.02
N GLY A 154 0.08 -0.17 3.33
CA GLY A 154 -1.11 0.29 4.04
C GLY A 154 -1.02 1.76 4.46
N LEU A 155 -2.06 2.53 4.16
CA LEU A 155 -2.20 3.95 4.51
C LEU A 155 -3.54 4.16 5.23
N HIS A 156 -3.59 5.00 6.26
CA HIS A 156 -4.81 5.25 7.01
C HIS A 156 -4.77 6.58 7.78
N PRO A 157 -5.93 7.16 8.17
CA PRO A 157 -5.95 8.49 8.79
C PRO A 157 -5.28 8.54 10.16
N ALA A 158 -5.30 7.43 10.91
CA ALA A 158 -4.72 7.34 12.24
C ALA A 158 -3.20 7.02 12.27
N ALA A 159 -2.52 7.06 11.12
CA ALA A 159 -1.10 6.72 11.06
C ALA A 159 -0.25 7.78 11.78
N SER A 160 0.70 7.34 12.59
CA SER A 160 1.62 8.24 13.28
C SER A 160 2.54 8.98 12.30
N ARG A 161 2.97 8.28 11.24
CA ARG A 161 3.85 8.83 10.19
C ARG A 161 3.03 9.56 9.12
N VAL A 162 3.40 10.81 8.83
CA VAL A 162 2.79 11.63 7.76
C VAL A 162 2.84 10.91 6.40
N ALA A 163 3.94 10.24 6.09
CA ALA A 163 4.09 9.46 4.85
C ALA A 163 3.16 8.24 4.74
N ARG A 164 2.52 7.81 5.84
CA ARG A 164 1.56 6.70 5.91
C ARG A 164 0.13 7.15 6.16
N ARG A 165 -0.11 8.46 6.30
CA ARG A 165 -1.46 9.01 6.44
C ARG A 165 -2.14 9.05 5.08
N ALA A 166 -3.43 8.71 5.08
CA ALA A 166 -4.35 8.88 3.96
C ALA A 166 -5.74 9.22 4.53
N PRO A 167 -6.61 9.92 3.79
CA PRO A 167 -7.93 10.30 4.31
C PRO A 167 -8.84 9.11 4.61
N LEU A 168 -8.63 7.99 3.92
CA LEU A 168 -9.37 6.74 4.06
C LEU A 168 -8.38 5.56 4.13
N PRO A 169 -8.74 4.45 4.80
CA PRO A 169 -7.99 3.20 4.76
C PRO A 169 -7.70 2.81 3.32
N THR A 170 -6.42 2.58 3.00
CA THR A 170 -5.98 2.33 1.63
C THR A 170 -4.88 1.27 1.64
N LEU A 171 -4.98 0.30 0.74
CA LEU A 171 -3.93 -0.68 0.45
C LEU A 171 -3.41 -0.44 -0.96
N VAL A 172 -2.10 -0.34 -1.10
CA VAL A 172 -1.43 -0.24 -2.40
C VAL A 172 -0.66 -1.53 -2.65
N PHE A 173 -1.06 -2.27 -3.68
CA PHE A 173 -0.43 -3.50 -4.14
C PHE A 173 0.53 -3.16 -5.27
N ASN A 174 1.83 -3.29 -4.99
CA ASN A 174 2.90 -3.03 -5.96
C ASN A 174 3.49 -4.37 -6.40
N PRO A 175 3.45 -4.74 -7.70
CA PRO A 175 3.99 -6.01 -8.16
C PRO A 175 5.46 -6.17 -7.75
N HIS A 176 5.77 -7.28 -7.08
CA HIS A 176 7.09 -7.53 -6.51
C HIS A 176 8.19 -7.54 -7.60
N ALA A 177 7.88 -8.08 -8.78
CA ALA A 177 8.80 -8.17 -9.93
C ALA A 177 9.41 -6.82 -10.34
N GLN A 178 8.70 -5.71 -10.15
CA GLN A 178 9.20 -4.36 -10.50
C GLN A 178 10.36 -3.94 -9.59
N PHE A 179 10.37 -4.41 -8.33
CA PHE A 179 11.49 -4.13 -7.42
C PHE A 179 12.70 -5.00 -7.74
N GLU A 180 12.50 -6.25 -8.16
CA GLU A 180 13.57 -7.13 -8.64
C GLU A 180 14.25 -6.59 -9.92
N GLU A 181 13.46 -6.03 -10.85
CA GLU A 181 13.99 -5.37 -12.04
C GLU A 181 14.89 -4.19 -11.65
N LEU A 182 14.45 -3.32 -10.74
CA LEU A 182 15.26 -2.18 -10.27
C LEU A 182 16.55 -2.60 -9.55
N ARG A 183 16.52 -3.71 -8.84
CA ARG A 183 17.70 -4.28 -8.18
C ARG A 183 18.68 -4.78 -9.22
N THR A 184 18.20 -5.52 -10.22
CA THR A 184 19.01 -6.01 -11.35
C THR A 184 19.65 -4.86 -12.14
N GLU A 185 18.94 -3.74 -12.28
CA GLU A 185 19.44 -2.52 -12.95
C GLU A 185 20.34 -1.65 -12.05
N GLY A 186 20.54 -2.00 -10.77
CA GLY A 186 21.34 -1.21 -9.83
C GLY A 186 20.74 0.16 -9.46
N ARG A 187 19.44 0.36 -9.71
CA ARG A 187 18.73 1.63 -9.48
C ARG A 187 18.00 1.68 -8.13
N PHE A 188 17.79 0.53 -7.50
CA PHE A 188 17.06 0.41 -6.24
C PHE A 188 17.69 1.24 -5.11
N ASP A 189 19.01 1.17 -4.93
CA ASP A 189 19.70 1.87 -3.84
C ASP A 189 19.61 3.40 -3.92
N GLY A 190 19.73 3.94 -5.13
CA GLY A 190 19.57 5.38 -5.36
C GLY A 190 18.14 5.85 -5.07
N MET A 191 17.14 5.06 -5.49
CA MET A 191 15.74 5.34 -5.18
C MET A 191 15.48 5.30 -3.68
N ARG A 192 15.92 4.23 -3.00
CA ARG A 192 15.79 4.05 -1.55
C ARG A 192 16.42 5.20 -0.77
N THR A 193 17.66 5.56 -1.10
CA THR A 193 18.37 6.69 -0.47
C THR A 193 17.59 7.99 -0.61
N THR A 194 17.03 8.24 -1.79
CA THR A 194 16.24 9.46 -2.03
C THR A 194 14.93 9.46 -1.25
N ILE A 195 14.24 8.32 -1.16
CA ILE A 195 13.01 8.18 -0.36
C ILE A 195 13.33 8.40 1.12
N ARG A 196 14.39 7.76 1.66
CA ARG A 196 14.81 7.94 3.07
C ARG A 196 15.10 9.40 3.40
N ARG A 197 15.84 10.12 2.54
CA ARG A 197 16.10 11.55 2.72
C ARG A 197 14.80 12.38 2.73
N ARG A 198 13.89 12.14 1.78
CA ARG A 198 12.63 12.89 1.70
C ARG A 198 11.70 12.61 2.88
N ASP A 199 11.72 11.39 3.41
CA ASP A 199 10.97 11.00 4.60
C ASP A 199 11.54 11.65 5.86
N GLU A 200 12.86 11.73 5.99
CA GLU A 200 13.53 12.51 7.04
C GLU A 200 13.24 14.01 6.91
N ASP A 201 13.28 14.58 5.70
CA ASP A 201 12.93 15.98 5.44
C ASP A 201 11.46 16.29 5.84
N LEU A 202 10.55 15.33 5.62
CA LEU A 202 9.12 15.49 5.91
C LEU A 202 8.80 15.39 7.40
N GLN A 203 9.38 14.41 8.10
CA GLN A 203 8.93 14.04 9.45
C GLN A 203 10.07 13.76 10.43
N GLY A 204 11.28 14.25 10.14
CA GLY A 204 12.41 14.38 11.05
C GLY A 204 13.27 13.12 11.25
N PHE A 205 12.82 11.96 10.80
CA PHE A 205 13.59 10.72 10.89
C PHE A 205 13.15 9.71 9.84
N VAL A 206 14.09 8.90 9.35
CA VAL A 206 13.83 7.81 8.41
C VAL A 206 12.88 6.79 9.02
N ASN A 207 11.94 6.27 8.24
CA ASN A 207 11.07 5.19 8.66
C ASN A 207 11.88 3.96 9.10
N PRO A 208 11.86 3.60 10.39
CA PRO A 208 12.60 2.45 10.91
C PRO A 208 12.10 1.13 10.31
N MET A 209 10.86 1.10 9.79
CA MET A 209 10.29 -0.08 9.15
C MET A 209 10.75 -0.27 7.71
N VAL A 210 11.44 0.68 7.09
CA VAL A 210 12.06 0.47 5.77
C VAL A 210 13.36 -0.30 5.98
N ALA A 211 13.22 -1.58 6.29
CA ALA A 211 14.34 -2.51 6.43
C ALA A 211 15.09 -2.65 5.10
N ASP A 212 16.35 -3.05 5.19
CA ASP A 212 17.09 -3.47 4.02
C ASP A 212 16.50 -4.80 3.54
N HIS A 213 16.35 -4.96 2.22
CA HIS A 213 15.71 -6.15 1.66
C HIS A 213 16.55 -7.40 2.00
N GLY A 214 15.88 -8.45 2.49
CA GLY A 214 16.52 -9.69 2.93
C GLY A 214 16.90 -9.76 4.41
N ASP A 215 16.74 -8.68 5.18
CA ASP A 215 17.03 -8.69 6.63
C ASP A 215 15.82 -9.07 7.50
N SER A 216 14.60 -8.80 7.01
CA SER A 216 13.34 -9.11 7.68
C SER A 216 12.23 -9.27 6.65
N SER A 217 11.21 -10.08 6.97
CA SER A 217 10.00 -10.20 6.15
C SER A 217 9.40 -8.83 5.81
N GLU A 218 8.98 -8.65 4.57
CA GLU A 218 8.30 -7.43 4.15
C GLU A 218 6.91 -7.26 4.79
N ALA A 219 6.30 -8.34 5.31
CA ALA A 219 5.01 -8.29 6.00
C ALA A 219 5.03 -7.34 7.21
N MET A 220 6.19 -7.19 7.87
CA MET A 220 6.43 -6.22 8.94
C MET A 220 6.12 -4.77 8.51
N GLN A 221 6.22 -4.46 7.22
CA GLN A 221 6.10 -3.11 6.66
C GLN A 221 4.69 -2.78 6.16
N TYR A 222 3.82 -3.79 6.04
CA TYR A 222 2.54 -3.65 5.36
C TYR A 222 1.62 -2.66 6.05
N SER A 223 1.48 -2.70 7.39
CA SER A 223 0.65 -1.74 8.13
C SER A 223 1.33 -0.37 8.24
N GLY A 224 2.66 -0.32 8.29
CA GLY A 224 3.43 0.89 8.54
C GLY A 224 3.51 1.28 10.02
N ARG A 225 2.93 0.45 10.89
CA ARG A 225 3.08 0.52 12.35
C ARG A 225 4.50 0.09 12.74
N HIS A 226 5.04 0.69 13.80
CA HIS A 226 6.29 0.23 14.39
C HIS A 226 6.06 -0.95 15.34
N HIS A 227 6.79 -2.05 15.15
CA HIS A 227 6.69 -3.24 15.98
C HIS A 227 7.83 -3.36 17.00
N GLN A 228 7.58 -4.12 18.06
CA GLN A 228 8.64 -4.57 18.96
C GLN A 228 9.29 -5.84 18.42
N ALA A 229 10.48 -6.17 18.92
CA ALA A 229 11.15 -7.42 18.59
C ALA A 229 10.26 -8.63 18.95
N GLY A 230 10.16 -9.60 18.04
CA GLY A 230 9.36 -10.82 18.22
C GLY A 230 7.88 -10.67 17.87
N TRP A 231 7.44 -9.55 17.29
CA TRP A 231 6.13 -9.50 16.63
C TRP A 231 6.17 -10.37 15.37
N GLU A 232 5.10 -11.12 15.15
CA GLU A 232 4.90 -11.99 13.99
C GLU A 232 3.64 -11.53 13.23
N PRO A 233 3.64 -11.53 11.89
CA PRO A 233 2.45 -11.19 11.12
C PRO A 233 1.32 -12.19 11.39
N PRO A 234 0.08 -11.74 11.70
CA PRO A 234 -1.06 -12.63 11.91
C PRO A 234 -1.64 -13.08 10.56
N LEU A 235 -0.85 -13.87 9.82
CA LEU A 235 -1.18 -14.46 8.54
C LEU A 235 -0.82 -15.95 8.57
N ASP A 236 -1.76 -16.79 8.19
CA ASP A 236 -1.59 -18.24 8.07
C ASP A 236 -1.70 -18.61 6.59
N VAL A 237 -0.54 -18.88 5.97
CA VAL A 237 -0.46 -19.26 4.56
C VAL A 237 -0.46 -20.78 4.46
N HIS A 238 -1.48 -21.29 3.80
CA HIS A 238 -1.72 -22.71 3.55
C HIS A 238 -1.82 -22.99 2.05
N ASP A 239 -1.54 -24.24 1.67
CA ASP A 239 -1.70 -24.68 0.28
C ASP A 239 -3.19 -24.72 -0.10
N ALA A 240 -3.53 -24.35 -1.33
CA ALA A 240 -4.88 -24.50 -1.84
C ALA A 240 -5.28 -25.99 -1.88
N ASP A 241 -6.42 -26.31 -1.27
CA ASP A 241 -6.99 -27.68 -1.19
C ASP A 241 -7.38 -28.27 -2.57
#